data_AF-A0A4W3JPL2-F1
#
_entry.id   AF-A0A4W3JPL2-F1
#
_cell.length_a   1.000
_cell.length_b   1.000
_cell.length_c   1.000
_cell.angle_alpha   90.00
_cell.angle_beta   90.00
_cell.angle_gamma   90.00
#
_symmetry.space_group_name_H-M   'P 1'
#
loop_
_entity.id
_entity.type
_entity.pdbx_description
1 polymer ?
#
loop_
_entity_poly.entity_id
_entity_poly.type
_entity_poly.pdbx_seq_one_letter_code
_entity_poly.pdbx_strand_id
1 'polypeptide(L)'
;MLFSEGFNSAKSLSGKIVNLYQLAMKQLSQQDHYDFGLRAIKSILMMAGQKKRTTKANDTNKSLTQQEESHILINALKAANLPRFVAEDVPLFERILADLFPGVTTPKEETYLL
;
A
#
# COMPACT_ATOMS: atom_id res chain seq x y z
N MET A 1 -8.47 7.00 10.04
CA MET A 1 -9.05 5.86 9.29
C MET A 1 -8.27 4.56 9.54
N LEU A 2 -6.95 4.48 9.35
CA LEU A 2 -6.17 3.27 9.68
C LEU A 2 -6.42 2.75 11.11
N PHE A 3 -6.45 3.65 12.11
CA PHE A 3 -6.77 3.29 13.50
C PHE A 3 -8.17 2.67 13.62
N SER A 4 -9.15 3.20 12.90
CA SER A 4 -10.52 2.67 12.84
C SER A 4 -10.59 1.30 12.15
N GLU A 5 -9.66 0.99 11.23
CA GLU A 5 -9.47 -0.34 10.64
C GLU A 5 -8.62 -1.27 11.55
N GLY A 6 -8.31 -0.80 12.76
CA GLY A 6 -7.63 -1.54 13.82
C GLY A 6 -6.11 -1.61 13.67
N PHE A 7 -5.49 -0.79 12.81
CA PHE A 7 -4.03 -0.77 12.69
C PHE A 7 -3.38 -0.19 13.96
N ASN A 8 -2.49 -0.95 14.58
CA ASN A 8 -1.74 -0.53 15.77
C ASN A 8 -0.74 0.58 15.40
N SER A 9 -0.11 0.48 14.23
CA SER A 9 0.91 1.41 13.75
C SER A 9 0.32 2.58 12.94
N ALA A 10 -0.98 2.87 13.12
CA ALA A 10 -1.74 3.78 12.25
C ALA A 10 -1.06 5.14 12.04
N LYS A 11 -0.51 5.76 13.10
CA LYS A 11 0.15 7.08 13.03
C LYS A 11 1.40 7.06 12.14
N SER A 12 2.24 6.05 12.31
CA SER A 12 3.45 5.85 11.50
C SER A 12 3.10 5.57 10.04
N LEU A 13 2.17 4.65 9.81
CA LEU A 13 1.75 4.24 8.47
C LEU A 13 1.04 5.36 7.71
N SER A 14 0.22 6.19 8.36
CA SER A 14 -0.43 7.33 7.70
C SER A 14 0.57 8.34 7.16
N GLY A 15 1.65 8.62 7.88
CA GLY A 15 2.70 9.53 7.40
C GLY A 15 3.38 9.00 6.14
N LYS A 16 3.64 7.69 6.10
CA LYS A 16 4.23 7.03 4.91
C LYS A 16 3.30 7.11 3.69
N ILE A 17 1.99 6.94 3.86
CA ILE A 17 1.01 7.07 2.75
C ILE A 17 1.00 8.50 2.19
N VAL A 18 1.00 9.50 3.08
CA VAL A 18 1.03 10.91 2.65
C VAL A 18 2.29 11.18 1.84
N ASN A 19 3.46 10.78 2.35
CA ASN A 19 4.74 10.96 1.66
C ASN A 19 4.79 10.18 0.33
N LEU A 20 4.23 8.97 0.28
CA LEU A 20 4.13 8.16 -0.94
C LEU A 20 3.40 8.92 -2.04
N TYR A 21 2.21 9.44 -1.76
CA TYR A 21 1.44 10.17 -2.76
C TYR A 21 2.06 11.52 -3.11
N GLN A 22 2.65 12.24 -2.15
CA GLN A 22 3.40 13.46 -2.44
C GLN A 22 4.59 13.23 -3.37
N LEU A 23 5.32 12.13 -3.19
CA LEU A 23 6.44 11.76 -4.07
C LEU A 23 5.92 11.26 -5.42
N ALA A 24 4.86 10.45 -5.43
CA ALA A 24 4.30 9.92 -6.67
C ALA A 24 3.79 11.05 -7.58
N MET A 25 3.08 12.03 -7.02
CA MET A 25 2.62 13.22 -7.76
C MET A 25 3.76 14.08 -8.33
N LYS A 26 4.97 13.97 -7.78
CA LYS A 26 6.14 14.74 -8.21
C LYS A 26 7.02 13.99 -9.22
N GLN A 27 7.06 12.66 -9.13
CA GLN A 27 8.04 11.83 -9.84
C GLN A 27 7.42 11.03 -10.99
N LEU A 28 6.15 10.63 -10.90
CA LEU A 28 5.48 9.94 -11.99
C LEU A 28 5.10 10.93 -13.09
N SER A 29 4.92 10.40 -14.30
CA SER A 29 4.44 11.18 -15.43
C SER A 29 3.04 11.77 -15.16
N GLN A 30 2.72 12.90 -15.80
CA GLN A 30 1.38 13.47 -15.73
C GLN A 30 0.44 12.70 -16.65
N GLN A 31 -0.46 11.92 -16.05
CA GLN A 31 -1.51 11.20 -16.76
C GLN A 31 -2.88 11.63 -16.25
N ASP A 32 -3.81 11.94 -17.16
CA ASP A 32 -5.16 12.42 -16.80
C ASP A 32 -5.97 11.42 -15.95
N HIS A 33 -5.65 10.12 -16.08
CA HIS A 33 -6.35 9.04 -15.39
C HIS A 33 -5.75 8.69 -14.02
N TYR A 34 -4.68 9.35 -13.58
CA TYR A 34 -4.12 9.12 -12.25
C TYR A 34 -4.98 9.80 -11.18
N ASP A 35 -5.50 8.99 -10.25
CA ASP A 35 -6.28 9.48 -9.11
C ASP A 35 -5.52 9.29 -7.80
N PHE A 36 -4.93 10.38 -7.32
CA PHE A 36 -4.27 10.48 -6.01
C PHE A 36 -5.16 11.19 -4.96
N GLY A 37 -6.45 11.35 -5.25
CA GLY A 37 -7.39 12.04 -4.38
C GLY A 37 -7.78 11.25 -3.13
N LEU A 38 -8.44 11.93 -2.19
CA LEU A 38 -8.89 11.34 -0.92
C LEU A 38 -9.86 10.16 -1.10
N ARG A 39 -10.60 10.11 -2.21
CA ARG A 39 -11.49 8.98 -2.54
C ARG A 39 -10.70 7.69 -2.81
N ALA A 40 -9.67 7.75 -3.65
CA ALA A 40 -8.78 6.63 -3.91
C ALA A 40 -8.10 6.16 -2.60
N ILE A 41 -7.58 7.12 -1.82
CA ILE A 41 -6.93 6.83 -0.53
C ILE A 41 -7.91 6.13 0.42
N LYS A 42 -9.15 6.61 0.55
CA LYS A 42 -10.18 5.97 1.38
C LYS A 42 -10.42 4.51 0.95
N SER A 43 -10.57 4.26 -0.34
CA SER A 43 -10.77 2.90 -0.86
C SER A 43 -9.63 1.96 -0.49
N ILE A 44 -8.38 2.43 -0.64
CA ILE A 44 -7.17 1.67 -0.28
C ILE A 44 -7.13 1.33 1.20
N LEU A 45 -7.47 2.29 2.06
CA LEU A 45 -7.50 2.07 3.51
C LEU A 45 -8.57 1.04 3.91
N MET A 46 -9.74 1.05 3.26
CA MET A 46 -10.76 0.02 3.47
C MET A 46 -10.29 -1.36 3.02
N MET A 47 -9.67 -1.46 1.84
CA MET A 47 -9.10 -2.72 1.34
C MET A 47 -8.02 -3.27 2.28
N ALA A 48 -7.14 -2.41 2.79
CA ALA A 48 -6.13 -2.79 3.77
C ALA A 48 -6.76 -3.28 5.09
N GLY A 49 -7.81 -2.63 5.57
CA GLY A 49 -8.57 -3.05 6.74
C GLY A 49 -9.24 -4.41 6.57
N GLN A 50 -9.85 -4.65 5.42
CA GLN A 50 -10.42 -5.96 5.07
C GLN A 50 -9.35 -7.05 5.04
N LYS A 51 -8.22 -6.80 4.37
CA LYS A 51 -7.10 -7.75 4.30
C LYS A 51 -6.51 -8.03 5.68
N LYS A 52 -6.41 -7.04 6.56
CA LYS A 52 -5.98 -7.24 7.95
C LYS A 52 -6.92 -8.15 8.73
N ARG A 53 -8.24 -7.98 8.57
CA ARG A 53 -9.24 -8.85 9.23
C ARG A 53 -9.14 -10.28 8.74
N THR A 54 -8.95 -10.51 7.43
CA THR A 54 -8.79 -11.87 6.89
C THR A 54 -7.47 -12.51 7.33
N THR A 55 -6.37 -11.75 7.43
CA THR A 55 -5.10 -12.26 7.98
C THR A 55 -5.24 -12.73 9.43
N LYS A 56 -6.13 -12.12 10.22
CA LYS A 56 -6.43 -12.49 11.60
C LYS A 56 -7.59 -13.48 11.76
N ALA A 57 -8.19 -13.98 10.68
CA ALA A 57 -9.42 -14.77 10.76
C ALA A 57 -9.29 -16.03 11.64
N ASN A 58 -8.11 -16.64 11.66
CA ASN A 58 -7.84 -17.86 12.44
C ASN A 58 -7.29 -17.58 13.86
N ASP A 59 -6.94 -16.33 14.17
CA ASP A 59 -6.45 -15.91 15.48
C ASP A 59 -6.78 -14.43 15.72
N THR A 60 -7.92 -14.20 16.37
CA THR A 60 -8.44 -12.87 16.68
C THR A 60 -7.59 -12.14 17.73
N ASN A 61 -6.84 -12.88 18.55
CA ASN A 61 -5.95 -12.35 19.57
C ASN A 61 -4.57 -11.98 19.02
N LYS A 62 -4.21 -12.47 17.82
CA LYS A 62 -2.95 -12.10 17.16
C LYS A 62 -2.84 -10.58 16.99
N SER A 63 -1.86 -9.97 17.66
CA SER A 63 -1.44 -8.61 17.36
C SER A 63 -0.46 -8.65 16.20
N LEU A 64 -0.71 -7.87 15.15
CA LEU A 64 0.21 -7.77 14.03
C LEU A 64 1.35 -6.81 14.38
N THR A 65 2.56 -7.20 14.01
CA THR A 65 3.72 -6.32 14.03
C THR A 65 3.55 -5.18 13.02
N GLN A 66 4.27 -4.08 13.22
CA GLN A 66 4.28 -2.98 12.25
C GLN A 66 4.72 -3.44 10.86
N GLN A 67 5.61 -4.44 10.78
CA GLN A 67 6.09 -4.98 9.51
C GLN A 67 4.99 -5.77 8.79
N GLU A 68 4.21 -6.61 9.48
CA GLU A 68 3.04 -7.29 8.91
C GLU A 68 1.97 -6.29 8.46
N GLU A 69 1.70 -5.25 9.26
CA GLU A 69 0.78 -4.17 8.87
C GLU A 69 1.26 -3.40 7.64
N SER A 70 2.58 -3.19 7.53
CA SER A 70 3.19 -2.57 6.35
C SER A 70 3.01 -3.44 5.11
N HIS A 71 3.20 -4.76 5.21
CA HIS A 71 2.96 -5.68 4.09
C HIS A 71 1.50 -5.64 3.62
N ILE A 72 0.54 -5.59 4.55
CA ILE A 72 -0.89 -5.48 4.20
C ILE A 72 -1.15 -4.19 3.43
N LEU A 73 -0.62 -3.08 3.93
CA LEU A 73 -0.80 -1.76 3.33
C LEU A 73 -0.15 -1.66 1.95
N ILE A 74 1.10 -2.13 1.78
CA ILE A 74 1.81 -2.12 0.49
C ILE A 74 1.03 -2.93 -0.55
N ASN A 75 0.51 -4.10 -0.17
CA ASN A 75 -0.29 -4.90 -1.09
C ASN A 75 -1.56 -4.17 -1.55
N ALA A 76 -2.26 -3.49 -0.63
CA ALA A 76 -3.45 -2.70 -0.98
C ALA A 76 -3.09 -1.52 -1.89
N LEU A 77 -1.96 -0.84 -1.64
CA LEU A 77 -1.45 0.23 -2.48
C LEU A 77 -1.09 -0.29 -3.88
N LYS A 78 -0.36 -1.40 -3.98
CA LYS A 78 0.00 -1.98 -5.28
C LYS A 78 -1.23 -2.41 -6.08
N ALA A 79 -2.16 -3.13 -5.45
CA ALA A 79 -3.39 -3.59 -6.11
C ALA A 79 -4.26 -2.44 -6.64
N ALA A 80 -4.29 -1.30 -5.93
CA ALA A 80 -5.11 -0.16 -6.34
C ALA A 80 -4.46 0.71 -7.42
N ASN A 81 -3.13 0.82 -7.42
CA ASN A 81 -2.42 1.79 -8.23
C ASN A 81 -1.73 1.17 -9.47
N LEU A 82 -1.08 0.00 -9.34
CA LEU A 82 -0.30 -0.58 -10.45
C LEU A 82 -1.11 -0.83 -11.72
N PRO A 83 -2.35 -1.35 -11.68
CA PRO A 83 -3.14 -1.57 -12.91
C PRO A 83 -3.49 -0.30 -13.68
N ARG A 84 -3.33 0.86 -13.06
CA ARG A 84 -3.64 2.17 -13.65
C ARG A 84 -2.39 2.88 -14.16
N PHE A 85 -1.20 2.43 -13.78
CA PHE A 85 0.04 3.09 -14.18
C PHE A 85 0.50 2.62 -15.55
N VAL A 86 1.09 3.54 -16.30
CA VAL A 86 1.87 3.19 -17.50
C VAL A 86 3.13 2.43 -17.07
N ALA A 87 3.67 1.61 -17.98
CA ALA A 87 4.76 0.69 -17.67
C ALA A 87 6.01 1.40 -17.12
N GLU A 88 6.29 2.62 -17.60
CA GLU A 88 7.43 3.44 -17.22
C GLU A 88 7.34 3.96 -15.77
N ASP A 89 6.11 4.17 -15.27
CA ASP A 89 5.85 4.73 -13.94
C ASP A 89 5.81 3.67 -12.84
N VAL A 90 5.51 2.41 -13.19
CA VAL A 90 5.53 1.27 -12.27
C VAL A 90 6.86 1.16 -11.48
N PRO A 91 8.04 1.10 -12.13
CA PRO A 91 9.30 0.98 -11.40
C PRO A 91 9.62 2.22 -10.54
N LEU A 92 9.13 3.41 -10.92
CA LEU A 92 9.30 4.62 -10.11
C LEU A 92 8.46 4.52 -8.83
N PHE A 93 7.20 4.13 -8.94
CA PHE A 93 6.33 3.94 -7.79
C PHE A 93 6.85 2.86 -6.84
N GLU A 94 7.37 1.75 -7.37
CA GLU A 94 7.94 0.68 -6.56
C GLU A 94 9.21 1.10 -5.83
N ARG A 95 10.04 1.98 -6.41
CA ARG A 95 11.19 2.57 -5.70
C ARG A 95 10.74 3.47 -4.55
N ILE A 96 9.76 4.34 -4.78
CA ILE A 96 9.19 5.19 -3.71
C ILE A 96 8.63 4.32 -2.58
N LEU A 97 7.95 3.23 -2.90
CA LEU A 97 7.48 2.26 -1.90
C LEU A 97 8.64 1.64 -1.12
N ALA A 98 9.70 1.19 -1.79
CA ALA A 98 10.86 0.59 -1.13
C ALA A 98 11.56 1.57 -0.17
N ASP A 99 11.71 2.83 -0.57
CA ASP A 99 12.32 3.88 0.24
C ASP A 99 11.48 4.21 1.48
N LEU A 100 10.15 4.25 1.33
CA LEU A 100 9.24 4.56 2.43
C LEU A 100 8.97 3.37 3.36
N PHE A 101 9.14 2.14 2.89
CA PHE A 101 8.91 0.91 3.65
C PHE A 101 10.14 -0.01 3.63
N PRO A 102 11.27 0.43 4.23
CA PRO A 102 12.49 -0.37 4.24
C PRO A 102 12.27 -1.68 5.00
N GLY A 103 12.84 -2.77 4.46
CA GLY A 103 12.73 -4.11 5.06
C GLY A 103 11.38 -4.82 4.85
N VAL A 104 10.48 -4.26 4.04
CA VAL A 104 9.21 -4.88 3.67
C VAL A 104 9.32 -5.41 2.24
N THR A 105 9.92 -6.59 2.09
CA THR A 105 9.98 -7.28 0.81
C THR A 105 8.61 -7.88 0.50
N THR A 106 7.86 -7.30 -0.46
CA THR A 106 6.78 -8.05 -1.11
C THR A 106 7.39 -9.28 -1.76
N PRO A 107 6.84 -10.49 -1.56
CA PRO A 107 7.21 -11.63 -2.37
C PRO A 107 7.13 -11.20 -3.83
N LYS A 108 8.19 -11.42 -4.62
CA LYS A 108 8.04 -11.36 -6.07
C LYS A 108 6.92 -12.34 -6.38
N GLU A 109 5.83 -11.87 -6.98
CA GLU A 109 4.94 -12.79 -7.66
C GLU A 109 5.83 -13.48 -8.69
N GLU A 110 6.23 -14.72 -8.40
CA GLU A 110 6.80 -15.61 -9.39
C GLU A 110 5.73 -15.76 -10.45
N THR A 111 5.81 -14.93 -11.49
CA THR A 111 5.09 -15.16 -12.74
C THR A 111 5.60 -16.51 -13.23
N TYR A 112 4.85 -17.57 -12.95
CA TYR A 112 5.03 -18.84 -13.61
C TYR A 112 4.87 -18.56 -15.10
N LEU A 113 6.00 -18.54 -15.80
CA LEU A 113 6.04 -18.71 -17.24
C LEU A 113 5.37 -20.06 -17.52
N LEU A 114 4.15 -20.00 -18.04
CA LEU A 114 3.51 -21.07 -18.80
C LEU A 114 3.55 -20.66 -20.27
#